data_AF-A0A5K0VJP4-F1
#
_entry.id   AF-A0A5K0VJP4-F1
#
_cell.length_a   1.000
_cell.length_b   1.000
_cell.length_c   1.000
_cell.angle_alpha   90.00
_cell.angle_beta   90.00
_cell.angle_gamma   90.00
#
_symmetry.space_group_name_H-M   'P 1'
#
loop_
_entity.id
_entity.type
_entity.pdbx_description
1 polymer ?
#
loop_
_entity_poly.entity_id
_entity_poly.type
_entity_poly.pdbx_seq_one_letter_code
_entity_poly.pdbx_strand_id
1 'polypeptide(L)' 'YYFGGRFDLVKFLKLIQAAGLYSILRIGPVVAAEWNFG' A
#
# COMPACT_ATOMS: atom_id res chain seq x y z
N TYR A 1 -9.47 -5.96 -10.57
CA TYR A 1 -8.52 -5.60 -9.50
C TYR A 1 -8.78 -6.47 -8.28
N TYR A 2 -7.73 -6.90 -7.59
CA TYR A 2 -7.85 -7.69 -6.36
C TYR A 2 -7.26 -6.92 -5.18
N PHE A 3 -8.07 -6.65 -4.17
CA PHE A 3 -7.70 -5.92 -2.94
C PHE A 3 -8.03 -6.72 -1.67
N GLY A 4 -7.93 -8.05 -1.75
CA GLY A 4 -8.23 -8.95 -0.63
C GLY A 4 -7.00 -9.35 0.19
N GLY A 5 -7.22 -9.78 1.43
CA GLY A 5 -6.17 -10.29 2.31
C GLY A 5 -5.08 -9.26 2.59
N ARG A 6 -3.81 -9.62 2.34
CA ARG A 6 -2.66 -8.72 2.54
C ARG A 6 -2.56 -7.56 1.54
N PHE A 7 -3.38 -7.56 0.49
CA PHE A 7 -3.39 -6.54 -0.56
C PHE A 7 -4.48 -5.47 -0.35
N ASP A 8 -5.15 -5.48 0.80
CA ASP A 8 -6.14 -4.48 1.15
C ASP A 8 -5.46 -3.17 1.60
N LEU A 9 -5.24 -2.29 0.62
CA LEU A 9 -4.66 -0.97 0.83
C LEU A 9 -5.52 -0.09 1.75
N VAL A 10 -6.85 -0.16 1.64
CA VAL A 10 -7.76 0.69 2.41
C VAL A 10 -7.68 0.33 3.89
N LYS A 11 -7.68 -0.96 4.22
CA LYS A 11 -7.48 -1.43 5.59
C LYS A 11 -6.13 -0.97 6.15
N PHE A 12 -5.06 -1.05 5.37
CA PHE A 12 -3.74 -0.60 5.79
C PHE A 12 -3.71 0.90 6.11
N LEU A 13 -4.26 1.75 5.24
CA LEU A 13 -4.32 3.20 5.46
C LEU A 13 -5.14 3.58 6.71
N LYS A 14 -6.23 2.86 6.99
CA LYS A 14 -7.02 3.06 8.23
C LYS A 14 -6.21 2.74 9.50
N LEU A 15 -5.33 1.74 9.45
CA LEU A 15 -4.45 1.41 10.58
C LEU A 15 -3.39 2.49 10.81
N ILE A 16 -2.80 3.04 9.73
CA ILE A 16 -1.85 4.16 9.81
C ILE A 16 -2.53 5.37 10.49
N GLN A 17 -3.76 5.70 10.07
CA GLN A 17 -4.53 6.79 10.67
C GLN A 17 -4.83 6.53 12.15
N ALA A 18 -5.24 5.31 12.52
CA ALA A 18 -5.49 4.94 13.91
C ALA A 18 -4.24 5.03 14.79
N ALA A 19 -3.05 4.81 14.21
CA ALA A 19 -1.77 4.99 14.89
C ALA A 19 -1.30 6.46 14.95
N GLY A 20 -2.04 7.41 14.39
CA GLY A 20 -1.67 8.83 14.34
C GLY A 20 -0.51 9.15 13.40
N LEU A 21 -0.24 8.27 12.43
CA LEU A 21 0.86 8.41 11.48
C LEU A 21 0.39 9.01 10.14
N TYR A 22 1.35 9.52 9.37
CA TYR A 22 1.14 9.95 7.99
C TYR A 22 1.70 8.92 7.02
N SER A 23 1.08 8.79 5.84
CA SER A 23 1.53 7.90 4.77
C SER A 23 1.94 8.68 3.53
N ILE A 24 3.04 8.28 2.89
CA ILE A 24 3.39 8.70 1.53
C ILE A 24 3.07 7.53 0.60
N LEU A 25 2.02 7.68 -0.22
CA LEU A 25 1.59 6.66 -1.16
C LEU A 25 2.27 6.86 -2.52
N ARG A 26 3.16 5.95 -2.90
CA ARG A 26 3.86 5.96 -4.20
C ARG A 26 3.17 4.99 -5.17
N ILE A 27 2.23 5.50 -5.96
CA ILE A 27 1.35 4.69 -6.84
C ILE A 27 2.02 4.31 -8.17
N GLY A 28 3.29 4.68 -8.41
CA GLY A 28 3.95 4.60 -9.72
C GLY A 28 3.65 3.32 -10.53
N PRO A 29 3.55 3.41 -11.88
CA PRO A 29 3.21 2.24 -12.71
C PRO A 29 4.27 1.13 -12.65
N VAL A 30 5.51 1.50 -12.29
CA VAL A 30 6.60 0.61 -11.88
C VAL A 30 7.08 1.11 -10.52
N VAL A 31 7.15 0.20 -9.54
CA VAL A 31 7.50 0.57 -8.15
C VAL A 31 8.96 0.28 -7.82
N ALA A 32 9.66 -0.51 -8.65
CA ALA A 32 11.09 -0.83 -8.51
C ALA A 32 11.44 -1.22 -7.07
N ALA A 33 10.62 -2.11 -6.49
CA ALA A 33 10.63 -2.48 -5.09
C ALA A 33 11.27 -3.86 -4.85
N GLU A 34 12.13 -4.30 -5.79
CA GLU A 34 12.64 -5.68 -5.87
C GLU A 34 11.49 -6.70 -5.92
N TRP A 35 10.37 -6.28 -6.50
CA TRP A 35 9.20 -7.12 -6.68
C TRP A 35 9.20 -7.69 -8.11
N ASN A 36 8.52 -8.81 -8.32
CA ASN A 36 8.49 -9.47 -9.62
C ASN A 36 8.07 -8.48 -10.72
N PHE A 37 8.90 -8.36 -11.76
CA PHE A 37 8.74 -7.43 -12.89
C PHE A 37 8.78 -5.92 -12.54
N GLY A 38 9.35 -5.55 -11.38
CA GLY A 38 9.63 -4.15 -11.00
C GLY A 38 9.04 -3.75 -9.65
#